data_AF-A0A0D8J4X9-F1
#
_entry.id   AF-A0A0D8J4X9-F1
#
_cell.length_a   1.000
_cell.length_b   1.000
_cell.length_c   1.000
_cell.angle_alpha   90.00
_cell.angle_beta   90.00
_cell.angle_gamma   90.00
#
_symmetry.space_group_name_H-M   'P 1'
#
loop_
_entity.id
_entity.type
_entity.pdbx_description
1 polymer ?
#
loop_
_entity_poly.entity_id
_entity_poly.type
_entity_poly.pdbx_seq_one_letter_code
_entity_poly.pdbx_strand_id
1 'polypeptide(L)'
;MVVATGLILVFGVLVLLYLLITLEGIIFTSVDRRKKGAPAPKKEAAPAPVKAAAPKAPVVEAGIPGEVVAAIAAAIACMDGGEHYTLRSVKRTRVSGRSAWGQAGVVAYTEPF
;
A
#
# COMPACT_ATOMS: atom_id res chain seq x y z
N MET A 1 -0.11 -16.25 -43.76
CA MET A 1 -0.33 -17.30 -42.73
C MET A 1 0.63 -17.17 -41.56
N VAL A 2 1.94 -17.07 -41.77
CA VAL A 2 2.96 -16.93 -40.70
C VAL A 2 2.65 -15.80 -39.71
N VAL A 3 2.21 -14.63 -40.19
CA VAL A 3 1.85 -13.50 -39.31
C VAL A 3 0.66 -13.82 -38.40
N ALA A 4 -0.38 -14.47 -38.92
CA ALA A 4 -1.54 -14.87 -38.13
C ALA A 4 -1.16 -15.95 -37.11
N THR A 5 -0.36 -16.93 -37.50
CA THR A 5 0.17 -17.97 -36.60
C THR A 5 1.05 -17.37 -35.51
N GLY A 6 1.91 -16.40 -35.84
CA GLY A 6 2.75 -15.68 -34.88
C GLY A 6 1.92 -14.87 -33.88
N LEU A 7 0.90 -14.14 -34.36
CA LEU A 7 0.00 -13.38 -33.49
C LEU A 7 -0.74 -14.30 -32.51
N ILE A 8 -1.25 -15.44 -32.98
CA ILE A 8 -1.93 -16.43 -32.14
C ILE A 8 -0.96 -17.05 -31.13
N LEU A 9 0.27 -17.39 -31.55
CA LEU A 9 1.29 -17.96 -30.67
C LEU A 9 1.66 -16.99 -29.55
N VAL A 10 1.91 -15.72 -29.87
CA VAL A 10 2.27 -14.68 -28.89
C VAL A 10 1.13 -14.47 -27.90
N PHE A 11 -0.11 -14.37 -28.38
CA PHE A 11 -1.30 -14.27 -27.51
C PHE A 11 -1.45 -15.50 -26.62
N GLY A 12 -1.27 -16.70 -27.19
CA GLY A 12 -1.35 -17.96 -26.45
C GLY A 12 -0.34 -18.02 -25.31
N VAL A 13 0.92 -17.63 -25.55
CA VAL A 13 1.96 -17.57 -24.53
C VAL A 13 1.65 -16.52 -23.46
N LEU A 14 1.16 -15.34 -23.85
CA LEU A 14 0.76 -14.28 -22.91
C LEU A 14 -0.36 -14.75 -21.97
N VAL A 15 -1.42 -15.36 -22.54
CA VAL A 15 -2.56 -15.87 -21.77
C VAL A 15 -2.13 -17.02 -20.87
N LEU A 16 -1.28 -17.93 -21.36
CA LEU A 16 -0.75 -19.03 -20.56
C LEU A 16 0.03 -18.48 -19.35
N LEU A 17 0.98 -17.57 -19.57
CA LEU A 17 1.78 -17.00 -18.49
C LEU A 17 0.91 -16.22 -17.48
N TYR A 18 -0.07 -15.45 -17.97
CA TYR A 18 -1.04 -14.77 -17.11
C TYR A 18 -1.84 -15.75 -16.24
N LEU A 19 -2.25 -16.88 -16.80
CA LEU A 19 -2.99 -17.92 -16.08
C LEU A 19 -2.14 -18.53 -14.97
N LEU A 20 -0.87 -18.86 -15.25
CA LEU A 20 0.06 -19.38 -14.23
C LEU A 20 0.28 -18.36 -13.09
N ILE A 21 0.53 -17.10 -13.41
CA ILE A 21 0.73 -16.03 -12.41
C ILE A 21 -0.53 -15.87 -11.55
N THR A 22 -1.71 -15.93 -12.16
CA THR A 22 -3.00 -15.80 -11.47
C THR A 22 -3.26 -16.99 -10.55
N LEU A 23 -2.91 -18.21 -10.97
CA LEU A 23 -3.02 -19.42 -10.15
C LEU A 23 -2.10 -19.36 -8.92
N GLU A 24 -0.83 -18.99 -9.11
CA GLU A 24 0.13 -18.77 -8.01
C GLU A 24 -0.37 -17.66 -7.07
N GLY A 25 -0.89 -16.56 -7.62
CA GLY A 25 -1.46 -15.45 -6.86
C GLY A 25 -2.70 -15.82 -6.05
N ILE A 26 -3.60 -16.64 -6.62
CA ILE A 26 -4.79 -17.16 -5.94
C ILE A 26 -4.41 -18.10 -4.80
N ILE A 27 -3.42 -18.97 -5.00
CA ILE A 27 -2.97 -19.89 -3.96
C ILE A 27 -2.31 -19.11 -2.82
N PHE A 28 -1.42 -18.15 -3.11
CA PHE A 28 -0.78 -17.30 -2.11
C PHE A 28 -1.81 -16.48 -1.31
N THR A 29 -2.78 -15.86 -1.99
CA THR A 29 -3.85 -15.09 -1.33
C THR A 29 -4.81 -15.99 -0.54
N SER A 30 -5.08 -17.22 -0.99
CA SER A 30 -5.91 -18.18 -0.25
C SER A 30 -5.23 -18.66 1.03
N VAL A 31 -3.91 -18.89 1.00
CA VAL A 31 -3.11 -19.25 2.17
C VAL A 31 -3.01 -18.07 3.16
N ASP A 32 -2.85 -16.84 2.67
CA ASP A 32 -2.84 -15.64 3.53
C ASP A 32 -4.21 -15.42 4.21
N ARG A 33 -5.32 -15.57 3.46
CA ARG A 33 -6.67 -15.51 4.04
C ARG A 33 -6.93 -16.62 5.06
N ARG A 34 -6.41 -17.82 4.86
CA ARG A 34 -6.50 -18.92 5.84
C ARG A 34 -5.75 -18.60 7.14
N LYS A 35 -4.67 -17.81 7.09
CA LYS A 35 -3.95 -17.33 8.28
C LYS A 35 -4.64 -16.18 9.00
N LYS A 36 -5.40 -15.33 8.30
CA LYS A 36 -6.18 -14.24 8.89
C LYS A 36 -7.58 -14.65 9.39
N GLY A 37 -8.03 -15.88 9.11
CA GLY A 37 -9.34 -16.39 9.50
C GLY A 37 -9.37 -17.12 10.84
N ALA A 38 -9.28 -16.40 11.95
CA ALA A 38 -9.72 -16.92 13.25
C ALA A 38 -10.48 -15.82 14.01
N PRO A 39 -11.83 -15.82 14.00
CA PRO A 39 -12.59 -15.02 14.95
C PRO A 39 -12.56 -15.76 16.29
N ALA A 40 -11.96 -15.15 17.31
CA ALA A 40 -12.16 -15.56 18.70
C ALA A 40 -13.07 -14.53 19.38
N PRO A 41 -14.39 -14.78 19.49
CA PRO A 41 -15.25 -14.03 20.37
C PRO A 41 -15.20 -14.66 21.76
N LYS A 42 -14.68 -13.91 22.74
CA LYS A 42 -14.85 -14.07 24.21
C LYS A 42 -13.91 -13.05 24.85
N LYS A 43 -14.25 -12.32 25.91
CA LYS A 43 -15.47 -11.99 26.63
C LYS A 43 -14.97 -10.98 27.67
N GLU A 44 -15.73 -9.91 27.87
CA GLU A 44 -15.85 -9.17 29.15
C GLU A 44 -14.66 -8.39 29.74
N ALA A 45 -15.09 -7.27 30.37
CA ALA A 45 -14.41 -6.41 31.34
C ALA A 45 -13.38 -5.40 30.79
N ALA A 46 -13.82 -4.14 30.75
CA ALA A 46 -12.92 -2.99 30.75
C ALA A 46 -12.12 -2.95 32.08
N PRO A 47 -10.80 -2.76 32.01
CA PRO A 47 -10.17 -1.79 32.91
C PRO A 47 -9.13 -0.90 32.21
N ALA A 48 -9.16 0.37 32.62
CA ALA A 48 -8.14 1.45 32.62
C ALA A 48 -7.08 1.57 31.48
N PRO A 49 -6.77 2.81 31.03
CA PRO A 49 -5.89 3.04 29.89
C PRO A 49 -4.43 2.73 30.28
N VAL A 50 -3.96 1.54 29.91
CA VAL A 50 -2.53 1.23 29.92
C VAL A 50 -1.88 2.08 28.82
N LYS A 51 -0.95 2.95 29.21
CA LYS A 51 -0.07 3.68 28.29
C LYS A 51 0.55 2.65 27.35
N ALA A 52 0.05 2.59 26.11
CA ALA A 52 0.66 1.81 25.05
C ALA A 52 2.10 2.27 24.91
N ALA A 53 3.04 1.36 25.21
CA ALA A 53 4.43 1.55 24.87
C ALA A 53 4.49 1.88 23.37
N ALA A 54 5.08 3.02 23.05
CA ALA A 54 5.26 3.43 21.67
C ALA A 54 5.94 2.29 20.89
N PRO A 55 5.41 1.89 19.71
CA PRO A 55 6.14 0.96 18.85
C PRO A 55 7.53 1.54 18.63
N LYS A 56 8.57 0.71 18.82
CA LYS A 56 9.96 1.10 18.56
C LYS A 56 10.00 1.78 17.20
N ALA A 57 10.37 3.06 17.19
CA ALA A 57 10.52 3.80 15.96
C ALA A 57 11.44 2.99 15.04
N PRO A 58 11.09 2.81 13.76
CA PRO A 58 12.00 2.20 12.80
C PRO A 58 13.33 2.94 12.88
N VAL A 59 14.43 2.19 12.99
CA VAL A 59 15.78 2.75 12.98
C VAL A 59 16.00 3.36 11.60
N VAL A 60 15.74 4.66 11.47
CA VAL A 60 16.04 5.42 10.26
C VAL A 60 17.48 5.88 10.39
N GLU A 61 18.36 5.45 9.48
CA GLU A 61 19.72 5.99 9.39
C GLU A 61 19.65 7.52 9.18
N ALA A 62 20.48 8.24 9.94
CA ALA A 62 20.55 9.70 9.91
C ALA A 62 21.07 10.19 8.55
N GLY A 63 20.15 10.35 7.59
CA GLY A 63 20.48 10.74 6.21
C GLY A 63 19.34 10.54 5.22
N ILE A 64 18.33 9.74 5.56
CA ILE A 64 17.18 9.51 4.67
C ILE A 64 16.11 10.60 4.91
N PRO A 65 15.71 11.36 3.87
CA PRO A 65 14.68 12.38 4.00
C PRO A 65 13.35 11.76 4.47
N GLY A 66 12.66 12.46 5.37
CA GLY A 66 11.43 11.96 6.00
C GLY A 66 10.32 11.68 4.99
N GLU A 67 10.35 12.33 3.83
CA GLU A 67 9.49 12.12 2.68
C GLU A 67 9.63 10.71 2.11
N VAL A 68 10.85 10.17 2.03
CA VAL A 68 11.11 8.81 1.52
C VAL A 68 10.61 7.77 2.51
N VAL A 69 10.83 8.00 3.81
CA VAL A 69 10.32 7.11 4.86
C VAL A 69 8.79 7.11 4.87
N ALA A 70 8.16 8.28 4.70
CA ALA A 70 6.70 8.39 4.61
C ALA A 70 6.15 7.72 3.35
N ALA A 71 6.83 7.84 2.20
CA ALA A 71 6.44 7.18 0.96
C ALA A 71 6.51 5.65 1.08
N ILE A 72 7.57 5.11 1.70
CA ILE A 72 7.71 3.67 1.95
C ILE A 72 6.62 3.19 2.93
N ALA A 73 6.41 3.91 4.03
CA ALA A 73 5.36 3.57 5.00
C ALA A 73 3.96 3.59 4.37
N ALA A 74 3.68 4.56 3.49
CA ALA A 74 2.44 4.63 2.75
C ALA A 74 2.30 3.48 1.75
N ALA A 75 3.36 3.12 1.03
CA ALA A 75 3.35 1.98 0.11
C ALA A 75 3.04 0.66 0.85
N ILE A 76 3.65 0.43 2.02
CA ILE A 76 3.37 -0.74 2.87
C ILE A 76 1.93 -0.71 3.37
N ALA A 77 1.45 0.44 3.86
CA ALA A 77 0.08 0.58 4.31
C ALA A 77 -0.95 0.28 3.20
N CYS A 78 -0.65 0.64 1.96
CA CYS A 78 -1.46 0.29 0.78
C CYS A 78 -1.41 -1.21 0.45
N MET A 79 -0.26 -1.87 0.59
CA MET A 79 -0.11 -3.31 0.37
C MET A 79 -0.83 -4.14 1.43
N ASP A 80 -0.80 -3.71 2.70
CA ASP A 80 -1.45 -4.39 3.84
C ASP A 80 -2.97 -4.12 3.94
N GLY A 81 -3.55 -3.42 2.95
CA GLY A 81 -4.98 -3.14 2.89
C GLY A 81 -5.49 -2.24 4.02
N GLY A 82 -4.61 -1.49 4.70
CA GLY A 82 -4.97 -0.56 5.77
C GLY A 82 -5.47 -1.19 7.08
N GLU A 83 -5.58 -2.53 7.16
CA GLU A 83 -6.17 -3.24 8.31
C GLU A 83 -5.33 -3.08 9.59
N HIS A 84 -4.01 -2.88 9.43
CA HIS A 84 -3.05 -2.76 10.54
C HIS A 84 -2.65 -1.32 10.88
N TYR A 85 -3.16 -0.32 10.15
CA TYR A 85 -2.75 1.08 10.29
C TYR A 85 -3.92 1.96 10.72
N THR A 86 -4.00 2.24 12.03
CA THR A 86 -4.99 3.20 12.56
C THR A 86 -4.36 4.59 12.68
N LEU A 87 -4.75 5.49 11.78
CA LEU A 87 -4.37 6.91 11.84
C LEU A 87 -5.09 7.59 12.99
N ARG A 88 -4.41 7.75 14.13
CA ARG A 88 -5.00 8.33 15.35
C ARG A 88 -5.20 9.85 15.26
N SER A 89 -4.31 10.56 14.58
CA SER A 89 -4.42 12.00 14.35
C SER A 89 -3.41 12.46 13.31
N VAL A 90 -3.84 13.34 12.41
CA VAL A 90 -2.94 14.04 11.48
C VAL A 90 -2.77 15.47 11.96
N LYS A 91 -1.60 15.80 12.52
CA LYS A 91 -1.24 17.19 12.75
C LYS A 91 -0.67 17.74 11.45
N ARG A 92 -1.49 18.49 10.69
CA ARG A 92 -0.97 19.21 9.52
C ARG A 92 0.04 20.24 10.03
N THR A 93 1.32 20.04 9.70
CA THR A 93 2.27 21.13 9.74
C THR A 93 1.73 22.21 8.82
N ARG A 94 1.41 23.38 9.38
CA ARG A 94 1.15 24.57 8.58
C ARG A 94 2.48 24.92 7.93
N VAL A 95 2.76 24.34 6.78
CA VAL A 95 3.76 24.89 5.87
C VAL A 95 3.21 26.27 5.53
N SER A 96 3.97 27.32 5.87
CA SER A 96 3.61 28.68 5.49
C SER A 96 3.57 28.73 3.96
N GLY A 97 2.38 28.72 3.36
CA GLY A 97 2.19 28.70 1.92
C GLY A 97 1.17 27.66 1.43
N ARG A 98 1.03 27.59 0.10
CA ARG A 98 0.13 26.66 -0.59
C ARG A 98 0.74 25.26 -0.55
N SER A 99 -0.06 24.23 -0.24
CA SER A 99 0.42 22.84 -0.19
C SER A 99 1.05 22.42 -1.53
N ALA A 100 1.94 21.42 -1.52
CA ALA A 100 2.53 20.88 -2.75
C ALA A 100 1.45 20.50 -3.80
N TRP A 101 0.31 20.00 -3.33
CA TRP A 101 -0.86 19.70 -4.16
C TRP A 101 -1.50 20.96 -4.75
N GLY A 102 -1.60 22.04 -3.95
CA GLY A 102 -2.11 23.32 -4.43
C GLY A 102 -1.17 24.01 -5.41
N GLN A 103 0.15 23.78 -5.33
CA GLN A 103 1.09 24.26 -6.34
C GLN A 103 1.02 23.44 -7.62
N ALA A 104 0.97 22.11 -7.52
CA ALA A 104 0.84 21.22 -8.67
C ALA A 104 -0.41 21.54 -9.52
N GLY A 105 -1.54 21.86 -8.87
CA GLY A 105 -2.73 22.30 -9.58
C GLY A 105 -2.51 23.60 -10.35
N VAL A 106 -1.90 24.62 -9.75
CA VAL A 106 -1.65 25.90 -10.42
C VAL A 106 -0.72 25.72 -11.62
N VAL A 107 0.36 24.94 -11.46
CA VAL A 107 1.28 24.61 -12.55
C VAL A 107 0.52 23.94 -13.69
N ALA A 108 -0.27 22.91 -13.42
CA ALA A 108 -1.06 22.21 -14.44
C ALA A 108 -2.07 23.10 -15.19
N TYR A 109 -2.57 24.17 -14.58
CA TYR A 109 -3.48 25.13 -15.24
C TYR A 109 -2.78 26.33 -15.88
N THR A 110 -1.47 26.50 -15.66
CA THR A 110 -0.69 27.65 -16.15
C THR A 110 0.41 27.27 -17.12
N GLU A 111 0.65 25.98 -17.33
CA GLU A 111 1.53 25.51 -18.39
C GLU A 111 0.85 25.66 -19.76
N PRO A 112 1.52 26.30 -20.75
CA PRO A 112 1.00 26.40 -22.11
C PRO A 112 1.01 25.04 -22.82
N PHE A 113 0.05 24.84 -23.73
CA PHE A 113 -0.06 23.66 -24.59
C PHE A 113 0.97 23.65 -25.72
#